data_AF-A0A0X1KUG9-F1
#
_entry.id   AF-A0A0X1KUG9-F1
#
_cell.length_a   1.000
_cell.length_b   1.000
_cell.length_c   1.000
_cell.angle_alpha   90.00
_cell.angle_beta   90.00
_cell.angle_gamma   90.00
#
_symmetry.space_group_name_H-M   'P 1'
#
loop_
_entity.id
_entity.type
_entity.pdbx_description
1 polymer ?
#
loop_
_entity_poly.entity_id
_entity_poly.type
_entity_poly.pdbx_seq_one_letter_code
_entity_poly.pdbx_strand_id
1 'polypeptide(L)'
;MKENEREKDPQDQEGESHITNQKEPVISKLTVVVLMILCSASVATSLLALLMLNHFIGATRLAIIRARDDGSLVRDIIKQADLRLSSSDYETAHLMILNSLKIFPDNAKLLNEYDQILSAVISNVDNPQAVFGILNDGETLIIKFMSEAEPSHFLSLNRILKLIRDKRSKYLENMVKYIRKLEEEGNTDRVNLLIKNFLHVFSSSRELTDNIVDLLLKRLERLSALENPSLNLAYVTLEMAVSLEERFALNAVDSTSIKDRIDRINELISDIERKELNKEVDSLCSELEREQLQPYPDMDEAELSAKVQNLLAKAQRLINNPLLENSDRERIYEGMYNVQKAMQKTLEEKSLRNLKDYNRWALEILKVYSQDWNVSQIQQYAKELGQIDTRYLFPEVNVYYNWVLSKIVEKLKKENDLKVFVDTMFNQGKRSP
;
A
#
# COMPACT_ATOMS: atom_id res chain seq x y z
N MET A 1 32.17 -93.57 21.75
CA MET A 1 33.14 -92.72 22.47
C MET A 1 34.17 -92.26 21.43
N LYS A 2 34.19 -90.94 21.15
CA LYS A 2 35.17 -90.14 20.39
C LYS A 2 35.45 -90.43 18.88
N GLU A 3 35.06 -89.42 18.09
CA GLU A 3 35.72 -88.75 16.93
C GLU A 3 36.20 -89.61 15.74
N ASN A 4 35.57 -89.44 14.56
CA ASN A 4 35.90 -88.51 13.45
C ASN A 4 37.22 -88.89 12.76
N GLU A 5 37.39 -88.94 11.44
CA GLU A 5 36.61 -88.61 10.24
C GLU A 5 37.34 -89.37 9.11
N ARG A 6 36.63 -89.90 8.12
CA ARG A 6 37.25 -90.44 6.89
C ARG A 6 36.60 -89.79 5.68
N GLU A 7 37.41 -89.08 4.91
CA GLU A 7 37.15 -88.68 3.54
C GLU A 7 36.94 -89.91 2.63
N LYS A 8 36.00 -89.80 1.68
CA LYS A 8 36.17 -90.28 0.30
C LYS A 8 35.06 -89.75 -0.64
N ASP A 9 35.53 -89.25 -1.79
CA ASP A 9 34.88 -88.83 -3.05
C ASP A 9 33.87 -89.84 -3.66
N PRO A 10 33.31 -89.63 -4.88
CA PRO A 10 32.56 -88.52 -5.47
C PRO A 10 31.23 -88.98 -6.16
N GLN A 11 30.41 -88.02 -6.61
CA GLN A 11 29.37 -88.07 -7.70
C GLN A 11 28.36 -89.24 -7.75
N ASP A 12 27.06 -88.97 -7.60
CA ASP A 12 26.15 -88.58 -8.70
C ASP A 12 24.65 -88.47 -8.29
N GLN A 13 23.92 -87.59 -9.01
CA GLN A 13 22.46 -87.56 -9.27
C GLN A 13 21.46 -87.17 -8.16
N GLU A 14 20.71 -86.08 -8.39
CA GLU A 14 19.27 -86.11 -8.76
C GLU A 14 18.64 -84.70 -8.71
N GLY A 15 17.70 -84.42 -9.62
CA GLY A 15 16.55 -83.55 -9.32
C GLY A 15 16.48 -82.19 -9.99
N GLU A 16 15.61 -82.09 -10.99
CA GLU A 16 15.16 -80.86 -11.67
C GLU A 16 14.40 -79.88 -10.75
N SER A 17 14.44 -78.60 -11.15
CA SER A 17 13.34 -77.61 -11.18
C SER A 17 13.58 -76.27 -10.45
N HIS A 18 13.29 -75.20 -11.22
CA HIS A 18 13.39 -73.76 -11.01
C HIS A 18 13.33 -73.18 -9.58
N ILE A 19 14.33 -72.36 -9.20
CA ILE A 19 14.14 -71.13 -8.37
C ILE A 19 15.12 -70.02 -8.82
N THR A 20 14.54 -68.84 -9.04
CA THR A 20 15.14 -67.52 -9.21
C THR A 20 16.32 -67.22 -8.29
N ASN A 21 17.41 -66.65 -8.83
CA ASN A 21 18.36 -65.87 -8.04
C ASN A 21 18.66 -64.54 -8.76
N GLN A 22 17.69 -63.63 -8.71
CA GLN A 22 18.02 -62.21 -8.67
C GLN A 22 18.90 -62.02 -7.44
N LYS A 23 20.19 -61.76 -7.62
CA LYS A 23 20.95 -61.10 -6.56
C LYS A 23 20.33 -59.71 -6.40
N GLU A 24 19.46 -59.57 -5.41
CA GLU A 24 19.05 -58.27 -4.91
C GLU A 24 20.30 -57.40 -4.72
N PRO A 25 20.28 -56.15 -5.20
CA PRO A 25 21.36 -55.24 -4.85
C PRO A 25 21.26 -55.02 -3.35
N VAL A 26 22.23 -55.54 -2.61
CA VAL A 26 22.42 -55.18 -1.20
C VAL A 26 22.73 -53.69 -1.18
N ILE A 27 21.69 -52.88 -1.05
CA ILE A 27 21.80 -51.47 -0.71
C ILE A 27 22.58 -51.48 0.60
N SER A 28 23.86 -51.12 0.52
CA SER A 28 24.77 -51.23 1.65
C SER A 28 24.18 -50.44 2.80
N LYS A 29 24.23 -50.99 4.01
CA LYS A 29 23.78 -50.32 5.25
C LYS A 29 24.36 -48.90 5.37
N LEU A 30 25.49 -48.62 4.73
CA LEU A 30 26.11 -47.30 4.61
C LEU A 30 25.22 -46.29 3.86
N THR A 31 24.57 -46.68 2.77
CA THR A 31 23.68 -45.81 1.96
C THR A 31 22.46 -45.37 2.76
N VAL A 32 21.89 -46.28 3.55
CA VAL A 32 20.75 -46.01 4.43
C VAL A 32 21.16 -45.18 5.64
N VAL A 33 22.36 -45.42 6.20
CA VAL A 33 22.92 -44.61 7.30
C VAL A 33 23.25 -43.19 6.83
N VAL A 34 23.80 -43.02 5.63
CA VAL A 34 24.09 -41.69 5.06
C VAL A 34 22.81 -40.93 4.71
N LEU A 35 21.77 -41.61 4.17
CA LEU A 35 20.45 -41.00 3.98
C LEU A 35 19.81 -40.62 5.32
N MET A 36 19.92 -41.46 6.35
CA MET A 36 19.43 -41.12 7.68
C MET A 36 20.17 -39.93 8.29
N ILE A 37 21.50 -39.82 8.12
CA ILE A 37 22.28 -38.66 8.59
C ILE A 37 21.89 -37.38 7.82
N LEU A 38 21.66 -37.47 6.51
CA LEU A 38 21.19 -36.36 5.68
C LEU A 38 19.76 -35.90 6.02
N CYS A 39 18.89 -36.81 6.47
CA CYS A 39 17.51 -36.48 6.87
C CYS A 39 17.35 -36.08 8.34
N SER A 40 18.32 -36.40 9.21
CA SER A 40 18.23 -36.14 10.67
C SER A 40 18.97 -34.88 11.14
N ALA A 41 19.83 -34.29 10.30
CA ALA A 41 20.41 -32.98 10.55
C ALA A 41 19.52 -31.88 9.96
N SER A 42 18.58 -31.37 10.76
CA SER A 42 17.79 -30.19 10.40
C SER A 42 18.71 -28.96 10.20
N VAL A 43 18.47 -28.24 9.09
CA VAL A 43 19.03 -26.91 8.76
C VAL A 43 20.51 -26.88 8.30
N ALA A 44 20.93 -27.83 7.47
CA ALA A 44 22.03 -27.60 6.53
C ALA A 44 21.45 -27.61 5.11
N THR A 45 21.42 -26.44 4.49
CA THR A 45 20.85 -26.11 3.16
C THR A 45 20.78 -27.28 2.17
N SER A 46 19.63 -27.40 1.49
CA SER A 46 19.38 -28.32 0.36
C SER A 46 20.52 -28.34 -0.67
N LEU A 47 21.24 -27.22 -0.82
CA LEU A 47 22.41 -27.05 -1.67
C LEU A 47 23.63 -27.88 -1.24
N LEU A 48 23.93 -27.98 0.06
CA LEU A 48 25.03 -28.80 0.58
C LEU A 48 24.70 -30.29 0.44
N ALA A 49 23.44 -30.67 0.66
CA ALA A 49 22.97 -32.04 0.44
C ALA A 49 23.04 -32.42 -1.05
N LEU A 50 22.64 -31.53 -1.96
CA LEU A 50 22.76 -31.71 -3.42
C LEU A 50 24.22 -31.71 -3.88
N LEU A 51 25.07 -30.82 -3.35
CA LEU A 51 26.50 -30.81 -3.63
C LEU A 51 27.19 -32.08 -3.14
N MET A 52 26.84 -32.57 -1.96
CA MET A 52 27.40 -33.83 -1.43
C MET A 52 26.88 -35.03 -2.20
N LEU A 53 25.62 -35.04 -2.63
CA LEU A 53 25.08 -36.09 -3.50
C LEU A 53 25.74 -36.07 -4.88
N ASN A 54 25.95 -34.89 -5.46
CA ASN A 54 26.58 -34.72 -6.77
C ASN A 54 28.10 -34.98 -6.71
N HIS A 55 28.76 -34.58 -5.63
CA HIS A 55 30.15 -34.90 -5.34
C HIS A 55 30.31 -36.41 -5.07
N PHE A 56 29.35 -37.05 -4.41
CA PHE A 56 29.34 -38.50 -4.20
C PHE A 56 29.10 -39.25 -5.51
N ILE A 57 28.17 -38.81 -6.37
CA ILE A 57 27.96 -39.36 -7.72
C ILE A 57 29.19 -39.14 -8.60
N GLY A 58 29.82 -37.97 -8.51
CA GLY A 58 31.06 -37.63 -9.21
C GLY A 58 32.24 -38.46 -8.73
N ALA A 59 32.44 -38.60 -7.42
CA ALA A 59 33.52 -39.38 -6.81
C ALA A 59 33.34 -40.89 -7.00
N THR A 60 32.11 -41.41 -6.93
CA THR A 60 31.84 -42.83 -7.24
C THR A 60 31.97 -43.11 -8.74
N ARG A 61 31.60 -42.18 -9.63
CA ARG A 61 31.93 -42.30 -11.06
C ARG A 61 33.44 -42.22 -11.33
N LEU A 62 34.17 -41.33 -10.66
CA LEU A 62 35.64 -41.22 -10.79
C LEU A 62 36.38 -42.45 -10.22
N ALA A 63 35.86 -43.08 -9.16
CA ALA A 63 36.44 -44.30 -8.59
C ALA A 63 36.15 -45.55 -9.45
N ILE A 64 35.01 -45.60 -10.15
CA ILE A 64 34.61 -46.73 -11.00
C ILE A 64 35.16 -46.60 -12.44
N ILE A 65 35.46 -45.38 -12.91
CA ILE A 65 35.82 -45.09 -14.31
C ILE A 65 37.28 -44.60 -14.41
N ARG A 66 38.23 -45.33 -13.81
CA ARG A 66 39.67 -45.11 -14.10
C ARG A 66 40.12 -45.65 -15.48
N ALA A 67 39.17 -46.01 -16.35
CA ALA A 67 39.45 -46.64 -17.65
C ALA A 67 38.52 -46.19 -18.80
N ARG A 68 38.03 -44.94 -18.82
CA ARG A 68 37.38 -44.38 -20.03
C ARG A 68 37.96 -43.04 -20.41
N ASP A 69 38.10 -42.86 -21.73
CA ASP A 69 38.50 -41.64 -22.42
C ASP A 69 37.77 -40.40 -21.85
N ASP A 70 38.51 -39.39 -21.41
CA ASP A 70 37.98 -38.15 -20.83
C ASP A 70 36.93 -37.48 -21.74
N GLY A 71 37.05 -37.66 -23.06
CA GLY A 71 36.11 -37.15 -24.06
C GLY A 71 34.72 -37.81 -24.05
N SER A 72 34.60 -39.03 -23.54
CA SER A 72 33.31 -39.75 -23.42
C SER A 72 32.50 -39.27 -22.22
N LEU A 73 33.17 -39.03 -21.08
CA LEU A 73 32.56 -38.52 -19.85
C LEU A 73 32.01 -37.09 -20.05
N VAL A 74 32.81 -36.20 -20.62
CA VAL A 74 32.41 -34.81 -20.89
C VAL A 74 31.18 -34.76 -21.79
N ARG A 75 31.12 -35.61 -22.81
CA ARG A 75 29.97 -35.68 -23.73
C ARG A 75 28.70 -36.14 -23.03
N ASP A 76 28.79 -37.15 -22.18
CA ASP A 76 27.63 -37.66 -21.43
C ASP A 76 27.09 -36.63 -20.43
N ILE A 77 27.98 -35.88 -19.77
CA ILE A 77 27.60 -34.79 -18.85
C ILE A 77 26.86 -33.69 -19.60
N ILE A 78 27.40 -33.23 -20.74
CA ILE A 78 26.75 -32.20 -21.58
C ILE A 78 25.35 -32.66 -21.98
N LYS A 79 25.23 -33.89 -22.51
CA LYS A 79 23.93 -34.45 -22.90
C LYS A 79 22.93 -34.49 -21.75
N GLN A 80 23.37 -34.80 -20.53
CA GLN A 80 22.48 -34.80 -19.37
C GLN A 80 22.09 -33.37 -18.94
N ALA A 81 23.01 -32.42 -19.01
CA ALA A 81 22.72 -31.01 -18.74
C ALA A 81 21.70 -30.46 -19.75
N ASP A 82 21.82 -30.79 -21.04
CA ASP A 82 20.87 -30.40 -22.09
C ASP A 82 19.46 -30.93 -21.83
N LEU A 83 19.35 -32.18 -21.34
CA LEU A 83 18.07 -32.79 -20.97
C LEU A 83 17.43 -32.02 -19.80
N ARG A 84 18.23 -31.61 -18.81
CA ARG A 84 17.75 -30.79 -17.68
C ARG A 84 17.32 -29.40 -18.12
N LEU A 85 18.10 -28.78 -19.00
CA LEU A 85 17.78 -27.49 -19.58
C LEU A 85 16.46 -27.54 -20.36
N SER A 86 16.26 -28.59 -21.15
CA SER A 86 15.02 -28.83 -21.90
C SER A 86 13.81 -29.04 -20.99
N SER A 87 14.01 -29.56 -19.78
CA SER A 87 12.96 -29.68 -18.75
C SER A 87 12.82 -28.45 -17.85
N SER A 88 13.45 -27.31 -18.20
CA SER A 88 13.47 -26.08 -17.38
C SER A 88 14.08 -26.25 -15.98
N ASP A 89 14.89 -27.29 -15.77
CA ASP A 89 15.63 -27.54 -14.53
C ASP A 89 17.01 -26.87 -14.63
N TYR A 90 16.98 -25.54 -14.63
CA TYR A 90 18.16 -24.69 -14.86
C TYR A 90 19.21 -24.84 -13.78
N GLU A 91 18.81 -25.00 -12.51
CA GLU A 91 19.71 -25.13 -11.37
C GLU A 91 20.54 -26.42 -11.47
N THR A 92 19.89 -27.55 -11.76
CA THR A 92 20.60 -28.82 -11.92
C THR A 92 21.54 -28.78 -13.12
N ALA A 93 21.08 -28.26 -14.27
CA ALA A 93 21.92 -28.12 -15.46
C ALA A 93 23.17 -27.27 -15.17
N HIS A 94 22.98 -26.12 -14.52
CA HIS A 94 24.05 -25.22 -14.08
C HIS A 94 25.06 -25.93 -13.18
N LEU A 95 24.61 -26.59 -12.12
CA LEU A 95 25.49 -27.25 -11.14
C LEU A 95 26.25 -28.43 -11.75
N MET A 96 25.64 -29.18 -12.68
CA MET A 96 26.29 -30.29 -13.37
C MET A 96 27.49 -29.82 -14.20
N ILE A 97 27.32 -28.78 -15.01
CA ILE A 97 28.40 -28.25 -15.83
C ILE A 97 29.45 -27.54 -14.97
N LEU A 98 29.03 -26.77 -13.95
CA LEU A 98 29.96 -26.07 -13.08
C LEU A 98 30.87 -27.01 -12.27
N ASN A 99 30.32 -28.11 -11.72
CA ASN A 99 31.12 -29.14 -11.05
C ASN A 99 32.07 -29.86 -12.00
N SER A 100 31.69 -30.00 -13.26
CA SER A 100 32.56 -30.60 -14.27
C SER A 100 33.71 -29.67 -14.66
N LEU A 101 33.44 -28.37 -14.70
CA LEU A 101 34.46 -27.32 -14.88
C LEU A 101 35.40 -27.19 -13.68
N LYS A 102 34.99 -27.62 -12.46
CA LYS A 102 35.94 -27.76 -11.33
C LYS A 102 37.04 -28.76 -11.63
N ILE A 103 36.68 -29.89 -12.25
CA ILE A 103 37.57 -31.01 -12.52
C ILE A 103 38.36 -30.78 -13.81
N PHE A 104 37.71 -30.21 -14.84
CA PHE A 104 38.30 -29.96 -16.16
C PHE A 104 38.16 -28.47 -16.55
N PRO A 105 38.85 -27.56 -15.86
CA PRO A 105 38.66 -26.11 -16.03
C PRO A 105 39.05 -25.59 -17.42
N ASP A 106 39.97 -26.27 -18.10
CA ASP A 106 40.46 -25.88 -19.43
C ASP A 106 39.62 -26.47 -20.60
N ASN A 107 38.53 -27.18 -20.30
CA ASN A 107 37.74 -27.84 -21.34
C ASN A 107 36.81 -26.87 -22.08
N ALA A 108 37.15 -26.55 -23.33
CA ALA A 108 36.38 -25.62 -24.16
C ALA A 108 34.93 -26.06 -24.43
N LYS A 109 34.63 -27.37 -24.48
CA LYS A 109 33.26 -27.86 -24.71
C LYS A 109 32.38 -27.61 -23.51
N LEU A 110 32.89 -27.88 -22.29
CA LEU A 110 32.17 -27.59 -21.05
C LEU A 110 31.95 -26.09 -20.86
N LEU A 111 32.94 -25.25 -21.21
CA LEU A 111 32.79 -23.79 -21.12
C LEU A 111 31.71 -23.27 -22.08
N ASN A 112 31.70 -23.77 -23.32
CA ASN A 112 30.67 -23.39 -24.30
C ASN A 112 29.28 -23.85 -23.86
N GLU A 113 29.16 -25.04 -23.27
CA GLU A 113 27.88 -25.52 -22.74
C GLU A 113 27.42 -24.66 -21.56
N TYR A 114 28.34 -24.29 -20.69
CA TYR A 114 28.04 -23.41 -19.57
C TYR A 114 27.52 -22.04 -20.03
N ASP A 115 28.14 -21.48 -21.08
CA ASP A 115 27.67 -20.24 -21.72
C ASP A 115 26.23 -20.37 -22.25
N GLN A 116 25.88 -21.51 -22.85
CA GLN A 116 24.51 -21.77 -23.34
C GLN A 116 23.51 -21.87 -22.20
N ILE A 117 23.82 -22.64 -21.15
CA ILE A 117 22.96 -22.76 -19.96
C ILE A 117 22.75 -21.39 -19.32
N LEU A 118 23.82 -20.63 -19.08
CA LEU A 118 23.68 -19.29 -18.51
C LEU A 118 22.89 -18.35 -19.43
N SER A 119 23.03 -18.47 -20.75
CA SER A 119 22.22 -17.71 -21.70
C SER A 119 20.73 -18.01 -21.60
N ALA A 120 20.37 -19.28 -21.43
CA ALA A 120 18.99 -19.70 -21.20
C ALA A 120 18.48 -19.20 -19.83
N VAL A 121 19.29 -19.30 -18.78
CA VAL A 121 18.96 -18.77 -17.44
C VAL A 121 18.62 -17.28 -17.51
N ILE A 122 19.50 -16.45 -18.10
CA ILE A 122 19.29 -14.99 -18.14
C ILE A 122 18.19 -14.55 -19.12
N SER A 123 17.63 -15.47 -19.91
CA SER A 123 16.45 -15.18 -20.73
C SER A 123 15.15 -15.20 -19.91
N ASN A 124 15.16 -15.84 -18.73
CA ASN A 124 14.01 -15.96 -17.84
C ASN A 124 13.83 -14.72 -16.95
N VAL A 125 13.48 -13.59 -17.57
CA VAL A 125 13.28 -12.29 -16.90
C VAL A 125 12.08 -12.28 -15.93
N ASP A 126 11.16 -13.23 -16.06
CA ASP A 126 9.95 -13.32 -15.23
C ASP A 126 10.22 -13.86 -13.82
N ASN A 127 11.34 -14.55 -13.61
CA ASN A 127 11.76 -15.07 -12.30
C ASN A 127 13.17 -14.58 -11.89
N PRO A 128 13.31 -13.30 -11.50
CA PRO A 128 14.61 -12.75 -11.11
C PRO A 128 15.24 -13.44 -9.90
N GLN A 129 14.43 -13.95 -8.96
CA GLN A 129 14.93 -14.64 -7.78
C GLN A 129 15.71 -15.90 -8.16
N ALA A 130 15.18 -16.72 -9.08
CA ALA A 130 15.86 -17.92 -9.56
C ALA A 130 17.13 -17.57 -10.34
N VAL A 131 17.07 -16.55 -11.22
CA VAL A 131 18.23 -16.12 -12.00
C VAL A 131 19.36 -15.62 -11.11
N PHE A 132 19.07 -14.74 -10.15
CA PHE A 132 20.07 -14.25 -9.20
C PHE A 132 20.60 -15.37 -8.31
N GLY A 133 19.76 -16.31 -7.88
CA GLY A 133 20.19 -17.51 -7.15
C GLY A 133 21.26 -18.27 -7.91
N ILE A 134 20.95 -18.67 -9.15
CA ILE A 134 21.88 -19.42 -10.01
C ILE A 134 23.19 -18.66 -10.27
N LEU A 135 23.12 -17.36 -10.59
CA LEU A 135 24.32 -16.57 -10.87
C LEU A 135 25.20 -16.34 -9.63
N ASN A 136 24.59 -16.08 -8.47
CA ASN A 136 25.31 -15.84 -7.22
C ASN A 136 25.92 -17.13 -6.66
N ASP A 137 25.18 -18.25 -6.75
CA ASP A 137 25.70 -19.57 -6.38
C ASP A 137 26.87 -19.95 -7.28
N GLY A 138 26.75 -19.72 -8.59
CA GLY A 138 27.82 -19.94 -9.55
C GLY A 138 29.09 -19.15 -9.21
N GLU A 139 28.96 -17.85 -8.95
CA GLU A 139 30.11 -17.00 -8.56
C GLU A 139 30.74 -17.49 -7.26
N THR A 140 29.93 -17.78 -6.24
CA THR A 140 30.40 -18.26 -4.93
C THR A 140 31.17 -19.58 -5.07
N LEU A 141 30.65 -20.51 -5.88
CA LEU A 141 31.29 -21.79 -6.12
C LEU A 141 32.61 -21.64 -6.86
N ILE A 142 32.69 -20.78 -7.89
CA ILE A 142 33.96 -20.54 -8.59
C ILE A 142 35.00 -19.89 -7.68
N ILE A 143 34.62 -18.91 -6.86
CA ILE A 143 35.53 -18.30 -5.87
C ILE A 143 36.06 -19.37 -4.91
N LYS A 144 35.18 -20.27 -4.44
CA LYS A 144 35.58 -21.40 -3.60
C LYS A 144 36.54 -22.34 -4.35
N PHE A 145 36.26 -22.68 -5.61
CA PHE A 145 37.14 -23.53 -6.41
C PHE A 145 38.51 -22.89 -6.60
N MET A 146 38.59 -21.58 -6.82
CA MET A 146 39.86 -20.87 -6.91
C MET A 146 40.68 -20.95 -5.61
N SER A 147 40.03 -20.95 -4.44
CA SER A 147 40.71 -21.09 -3.15
C SER A 147 41.26 -22.51 -2.89
N GLU A 148 40.71 -23.52 -3.58
CA GLU A 148 41.05 -24.94 -3.42
C GLU A 148 41.96 -25.47 -4.56
N ALA A 149 42.06 -24.74 -5.68
CA ALA A 149 42.72 -25.20 -6.90
C ALA A 149 44.22 -24.89 -6.95
N GLU A 150 44.94 -25.63 -7.78
CA GLU A 150 46.33 -25.32 -8.13
C GLU A 150 46.42 -24.02 -8.96
N PRO A 151 47.52 -23.24 -8.82
CA PRO A 151 47.69 -21.97 -9.55
C PRO A 151 47.58 -22.08 -11.08
N SER A 152 47.89 -23.25 -11.64
CA SER A 152 47.76 -23.56 -13.07
C SER A 152 46.33 -23.39 -13.60
N HIS A 153 45.32 -23.62 -12.76
CA HIS A 153 43.90 -23.54 -13.15
C HIS A 153 43.27 -22.16 -12.92
N PHE A 154 43.97 -21.21 -12.28
CA PHE A 154 43.42 -19.91 -11.92
C PHE A 154 42.96 -19.09 -13.12
N LEU A 155 43.69 -19.15 -14.24
CA LEU A 155 43.33 -18.41 -15.44
C LEU A 155 41.99 -18.89 -16.03
N SER A 156 41.74 -20.19 -15.99
CA SER A 156 40.52 -20.78 -16.53
C SER A 156 39.32 -20.63 -15.60
N LEU A 157 39.53 -20.76 -14.29
CA LEU A 157 38.50 -20.41 -13.30
C LEU A 157 38.13 -18.93 -13.36
N ASN A 158 39.11 -18.04 -13.54
CA ASN A 158 38.85 -16.60 -13.77
C ASN A 158 38.04 -16.33 -15.03
N ARG A 159 38.25 -17.10 -16.12
CA ARG A 159 37.41 -17.00 -17.33
C ARG A 159 35.96 -17.37 -17.06
N ILE A 160 35.72 -18.41 -16.27
CA ILE A 160 34.37 -18.82 -15.89
C ILE A 160 33.71 -17.77 -14.99
N LEU A 161 34.45 -17.24 -14.01
CA LEU A 161 33.98 -16.14 -13.14
C LEU A 161 33.60 -14.90 -13.96
N LYS A 162 34.45 -14.52 -14.92
CA LYS A 162 34.17 -13.42 -15.84
C LYS A 162 32.90 -13.68 -16.65
N LEU A 163 32.72 -14.88 -17.18
CA LEU A 163 31.52 -15.24 -17.92
C LEU A 163 30.24 -15.08 -17.08
N ILE A 164 30.24 -15.54 -15.81
CA ILE A 164 29.10 -15.38 -14.90
C ILE A 164 28.78 -13.89 -14.69
N ARG A 165 29.81 -13.07 -14.47
CA ARG A 165 29.66 -11.61 -14.29
C ARG A 165 29.14 -10.92 -15.55
N ASP A 166 29.67 -11.27 -16.72
CA ASP A 166 29.21 -10.76 -18.01
C ASP A 166 27.73 -11.11 -18.26
N LYS A 167 27.31 -12.35 -17.89
CA LYS A 167 25.90 -12.78 -17.96
C LYS A 167 25.01 -12.04 -16.97
N ARG A 168 25.50 -11.77 -15.76
CA ARG A 168 24.77 -10.95 -14.78
C ARG A 168 24.54 -9.53 -15.32
N SER A 169 25.55 -8.87 -15.85
CA SER A 169 25.40 -7.53 -16.46
C SER A 169 24.35 -7.54 -17.57
N LYS A 170 24.42 -8.51 -18.49
CA LYS A 170 23.43 -8.67 -19.56
C LYS A 170 22.02 -8.93 -19.04
N TYR A 171 21.89 -9.71 -17.96
CA TYR A 171 20.60 -9.94 -17.31
C TYR A 171 20.00 -8.66 -16.74
N LEU A 172 20.81 -7.82 -16.09
CA LEU A 172 20.37 -6.54 -15.53
C LEU A 172 19.88 -5.58 -16.62
N GLU A 173 20.57 -5.50 -17.75
CA GLU A 173 20.11 -4.74 -18.92
C GLU A 173 18.75 -5.25 -19.42
N ASN A 174 18.58 -6.56 -19.53
CA ASN A 174 17.30 -7.17 -19.93
C ASN A 174 16.19 -6.88 -18.92
N MET A 175 16.51 -6.90 -17.62
CA MET A 175 15.57 -6.61 -16.55
C MET A 175 15.10 -5.16 -16.60
N VAL A 176 15.98 -4.18 -16.85
CA VAL A 176 15.61 -2.77 -17.05
C VAL A 176 14.69 -2.62 -18.26
N LYS A 177 14.98 -3.29 -19.38
CA LYS A 177 14.12 -3.29 -20.58
C LYS A 177 12.74 -3.90 -20.29
N TYR A 178 12.71 -5.00 -19.53
CA TYR A 178 11.47 -5.65 -19.13
C TYR A 178 10.62 -4.76 -18.21
N ILE A 179 11.25 -4.08 -17.23
CA ILE A 179 10.57 -3.11 -16.37
C ILE A 179 9.97 -1.96 -17.20
N ARG A 180 10.71 -1.43 -18.18
CA ARG A 180 10.19 -0.41 -19.11
C ARG A 180 8.96 -0.88 -19.89
N LYS A 181 9.01 -2.12 -20.39
CA LYS A 181 7.88 -2.72 -21.10
C LYS A 181 6.64 -2.85 -20.19
N LEU A 182 6.81 -3.33 -18.96
CA LEU A 182 5.71 -3.42 -17.99
C LEU A 182 5.12 -2.04 -17.67
N GLU A 183 5.95 -1.00 -17.59
CA GLU A 183 5.52 0.38 -17.40
C GLU A 183 4.67 0.89 -18.57
N GLU A 184 5.09 0.60 -19.81
CA GLU A 184 4.35 0.95 -21.02
C GLU A 184 3.02 0.19 -21.14
N GLU A 185 2.96 -1.05 -20.63
CA GLU A 185 1.75 -1.86 -20.55
C GLU A 185 0.83 -1.45 -19.38
N GLY A 186 1.24 -0.48 -18.55
CA GLY A 186 0.47 0.01 -17.41
C GLY A 186 0.47 -0.93 -16.19
N ASN A 187 1.38 -1.91 -16.13
CA ASN A 187 1.50 -2.84 -15.00
C ASN A 187 2.35 -2.24 -13.87
N THR A 188 1.87 -1.14 -13.29
CA THR A 188 2.58 -0.34 -12.29
C THR A 188 2.92 -1.12 -11.02
N ASP A 189 2.04 -2.02 -10.58
CA ASP A 189 2.24 -2.80 -9.36
C ASP A 189 3.42 -3.76 -9.50
N ARG A 190 3.54 -4.43 -10.65
CA ARG A 190 4.67 -5.32 -10.92
C ARG A 190 5.97 -4.54 -11.04
N VAL A 191 5.96 -3.37 -11.69
CA VAL A 191 7.12 -2.48 -11.76
C VAL A 191 7.58 -2.08 -10.36
N ASN A 192 6.65 -1.62 -9.52
CA ASN A 192 6.94 -1.19 -8.15
C ASN A 192 7.55 -2.34 -7.34
N LEU A 193 6.98 -3.54 -7.45
CA LEU A 193 7.46 -4.73 -6.75
C LEU A 193 8.88 -5.11 -7.20
N LEU A 194 9.17 -5.06 -8.51
CA LEU A 194 10.51 -5.38 -9.03
C LEU A 194 11.55 -4.35 -8.58
N ILE A 195 11.25 -3.06 -8.66
CA ILE A 195 12.17 -2.00 -8.22
C ILE A 195 12.43 -2.10 -6.72
N LYS A 196 11.38 -2.29 -5.90
CA LYS A 196 11.52 -2.41 -4.44
C LYS A 196 12.33 -3.66 -4.03
N ASN A 197 12.03 -4.82 -4.61
CA ASN A 197 12.71 -6.07 -4.24
C ASN A 197 14.19 -6.09 -4.67
N PHE A 198 14.52 -5.44 -5.79
CA PHE A 198 15.87 -5.43 -6.36
C PHE A 198 16.55 -4.07 -6.24
N LEU A 199 16.10 -3.23 -5.31
CA LEU A 199 16.60 -1.88 -5.05
C LEU A 199 18.13 -1.87 -4.83
N HIS A 200 18.64 -2.81 -4.05
CA HIS A 200 20.07 -2.97 -3.78
C HIS A 200 20.90 -3.31 -5.03
N VAL A 201 20.29 -4.00 -6.00
CA VAL A 201 20.94 -4.33 -7.28
C VAL A 201 20.97 -3.11 -8.19
N PHE A 202 19.85 -2.41 -8.32
CA PHE A 202 19.79 -1.22 -9.18
C PHE A 202 20.69 -0.08 -8.68
N SER A 203 20.79 0.09 -7.36
CA SER A 203 21.69 1.06 -6.72
C SER A 203 23.18 0.68 -6.73
N SER A 204 23.56 -0.46 -7.30
CA SER A 204 24.96 -0.90 -7.35
C SER A 204 25.80 -0.20 -8.42
N SER A 205 25.17 0.45 -9.40
CA SER A 205 25.87 1.19 -10.44
C SER A 205 25.09 2.43 -10.88
N ARG A 206 25.84 3.42 -11.39
CA ARG A 206 25.28 4.68 -11.89
C ARG A 206 24.29 4.43 -13.02
N GLU A 207 24.69 3.62 -14.00
CA GLU A 207 23.87 3.34 -15.18
C GLU A 207 22.52 2.69 -14.84
N LEU A 208 22.49 1.71 -13.93
CA LEU A 208 21.24 1.08 -13.52
C LEU A 208 20.36 2.04 -12.73
N THR A 209 20.97 2.82 -11.82
CA THR A 209 20.24 3.81 -11.01
C THR A 209 19.61 4.87 -11.90
N ASP A 210 20.40 5.48 -12.80
CA ASP A 210 19.92 6.48 -13.77
C ASP A 210 18.78 5.93 -14.61
N ASN A 211 18.90 4.70 -15.12
CA ASN A 211 17.87 4.09 -15.96
C ASN A 211 16.52 3.90 -15.25
N ILE A 212 16.55 3.57 -13.95
CA ILE A 212 15.32 3.41 -13.15
C ILE A 212 14.78 4.78 -12.71
N VAL A 213 15.64 5.69 -12.26
CA VAL A 213 15.21 7.05 -11.89
C VAL A 213 14.60 7.79 -13.09
N ASP A 214 15.17 7.66 -14.28
CA ASP A 214 14.59 8.20 -15.53
C ASP A 214 13.21 7.61 -15.83
N LEU A 215 12.99 6.33 -15.54
CA LEU A 215 11.67 5.70 -15.69
C LEU A 215 10.67 6.29 -14.70
N LEU A 216 11.06 6.46 -13.43
CA LEU A 216 10.22 7.04 -12.38
C LEU A 216 9.89 8.52 -12.65
N LEU A 217 10.87 9.29 -13.14
CA LEU A 217 10.67 10.67 -13.58
C LEU A 217 9.65 10.74 -14.72
N LYS A 218 9.83 9.95 -15.78
CA LYS A 218 8.89 9.91 -16.91
C LYS A 218 7.48 9.49 -16.48
N ARG A 219 7.35 8.59 -15.50
CA ARG A 219 6.05 8.25 -14.92
C ARG A 219 5.39 9.47 -14.29
N LEU A 220 6.11 10.24 -13.47
CA LEU A 220 5.59 11.46 -12.85
C LEU A 220 5.27 12.55 -13.86
N GLU A 221 6.08 12.71 -14.90
CA GLU A 221 5.78 13.64 -16.01
C GLU A 221 4.43 13.28 -16.65
N ARG A 222 4.21 12.00 -17.00
CA ARG A 222 2.92 11.53 -17.54
C ARG A 222 1.78 11.73 -16.55
N LEU A 223 1.99 11.38 -15.29
CA LEU A 223 0.99 11.49 -14.23
C LEU A 223 0.57 12.96 -14.05
N SER A 224 1.55 13.87 -13.99
CA SER A 224 1.33 15.32 -13.86
C SER A 224 0.54 15.89 -15.04
N ALA A 225 0.63 15.30 -16.23
CA ALA A 225 -0.12 15.74 -17.42
C ALA A 225 -1.59 15.28 -17.42
N LEU A 226 -1.97 14.34 -16.55
CA LEU A 226 -3.36 13.90 -16.44
C LEU A 226 -4.25 14.97 -15.80
N GLU A 227 -5.53 14.94 -16.14
CA GLU A 227 -6.57 15.75 -15.51
C GLU A 227 -6.81 15.31 -14.05
N ASN A 228 -6.79 13.99 -13.81
CA ASN A 228 -6.96 13.36 -12.51
C ASN A 228 -5.75 12.52 -12.12
N PRO A 229 -4.63 13.15 -11.71
CA PRO A 229 -3.45 12.43 -11.27
C PRO A 229 -3.71 11.68 -9.95
N SER A 230 -3.13 10.49 -9.80
CA SER A 230 -3.17 9.74 -8.54
C SER A 230 -2.04 10.20 -7.61
N LEU A 231 -2.39 10.98 -6.58
CA LEU A 231 -1.42 11.45 -5.58
C LEU A 231 -0.68 10.30 -4.87
N ASN A 232 -1.38 9.20 -4.60
CA ASN A 232 -0.77 8.00 -4.01
C ASN A 232 0.32 7.40 -4.90
N LEU A 233 0.07 7.26 -6.21
CA LEU A 233 1.09 6.77 -7.14
C LEU A 233 2.28 7.74 -7.24
N ALA A 234 2.02 9.04 -7.13
CA ALA A 234 3.07 10.06 -7.13
C ALA A 234 4.03 9.89 -5.95
N TYR A 235 3.50 9.77 -4.72
CA TYR A 235 4.32 9.55 -3.52
C TYR A 235 5.06 8.21 -3.53
N VAL A 236 4.42 7.12 -3.96
CA VAL A 236 5.11 5.83 -4.11
C VAL A 236 6.27 5.92 -5.11
N THR A 237 6.11 6.71 -6.16
CA THR A 237 7.16 6.94 -7.17
C THR A 237 8.33 7.73 -6.59
N LEU A 238 8.07 8.79 -5.82
CA LEU A 238 9.11 9.53 -5.09
C LEU A 238 9.83 8.68 -4.06
N GLU A 239 9.10 7.92 -3.24
CA GLU A 239 9.68 7.05 -2.22
C GLU A 239 10.73 6.10 -2.84
N MET A 240 10.39 5.48 -3.97
CA MET A 240 11.32 4.60 -4.69
C MET A 240 12.52 5.36 -5.25
N ALA A 241 12.30 6.55 -5.82
CA ALA A 241 13.37 7.35 -6.42
C ALA A 241 14.38 7.83 -5.35
N VAL A 242 13.88 8.32 -4.20
CA VAL A 242 14.70 8.71 -3.05
C VAL A 242 15.44 7.51 -2.47
N SER A 243 14.76 6.37 -2.29
CA SER A 243 15.39 5.15 -1.78
C SER A 243 16.53 4.63 -2.69
N LEU A 244 16.41 4.84 -4.00
CA LEU A 244 17.48 4.54 -4.97
C LEU A 244 18.65 5.50 -4.83
N GLU A 245 18.38 6.81 -4.74
CA GLU A 245 19.41 7.84 -4.56
C GLU A 245 20.20 7.62 -3.27
N GLU A 246 19.51 7.43 -2.14
CA GLU A 246 20.14 7.23 -0.84
C GLU A 246 21.09 6.03 -0.86
N ARG A 247 20.65 4.90 -1.44
CA ARG A 247 21.49 3.70 -1.53
C ARG A 247 22.63 3.84 -2.52
N PHE A 248 22.42 4.54 -3.62
CA PHE A 248 23.48 4.79 -4.59
C PHE A 248 24.55 5.73 -3.99
N ALA A 249 24.13 6.76 -3.26
CA ALA A 249 25.02 7.71 -2.58
C ALA A 249 25.92 7.05 -1.53
N LEU A 250 25.50 5.93 -0.91
CA LEU A 250 26.37 5.15 -0.03
C LEU A 250 27.57 4.52 -0.75
N ASN A 251 27.46 4.26 -2.05
CA ASN A 251 28.43 3.50 -2.83
C ASN A 251 29.17 4.34 -3.89
N ALA A 252 28.72 5.58 -4.14
CA ALA A 252 29.23 6.42 -5.21
C ALA A 252 29.84 7.72 -4.70
N VAL A 253 30.92 8.17 -5.35
CA VAL A 253 31.61 9.43 -5.02
C VAL A 253 30.80 10.66 -5.48
N ASP A 254 29.91 10.50 -6.46
CA ASP A 254 29.12 11.58 -7.06
C ASP A 254 27.72 11.10 -7.48
N SER A 255 26.69 11.71 -6.89
CA SER A 255 25.26 11.47 -7.15
C SER A 255 24.51 12.69 -7.72
N THR A 256 25.22 13.76 -8.13
CA THR A 256 24.59 15.03 -8.53
C THR A 256 23.53 14.86 -9.63
N SER A 257 23.85 14.11 -10.69
CA SER A 257 22.92 13.88 -11.81
C SER A 257 21.63 13.14 -11.39
N ILE A 258 21.67 12.35 -10.32
CA ILE A 258 20.48 11.68 -9.79
C ILE A 258 19.69 12.66 -8.92
N LYS A 259 20.37 13.45 -8.09
CA LYS A 259 19.75 14.51 -7.26
C LYS A 259 18.97 15.52 -8.10
N ASP A 260 19.54 16.00 -9.21
CA ASP A 260 18.84 16.94 -10.11
C ASP A 260 17.51 16.35 -10.63
N ARG A 261 17.45 15.03 -10.86
CA ARG A 261 16.22 14.34 -11.26
C ARG A 261 15.24 14.15 -10.10
N ILE A 262 15.75 13.91 -8.89
CA ILE A 262 14.90 13.86 -7.68
C ILE A 262 14.28 15.23 -7.40
N ASP A 263 15.03 16.31 -7.59
CA ASP A 263 14.50 17.67 -7.46
C ASP A 263 13.38 17.93 -8.48
N ARG A 264 13.58 17.52 -9.73
CA ARG A 264 12.53 17.58 -10.76
C ARG A 264 11.30 16.73 -10.41
N ILE A 265 11.51 15.55 -9.82
CA ILE A 265 10.43 14.68 -9.31
C ILE A 265 9.65 15.39 -8.20
N ASN A 266 10.32 16.08 -7.28
CA ASN A 266 9.67 16.84 -6.20
C ASN A 266 8.81 17.98 -6.76
N GLU A 267 9.31 18.73 -7.75
CA GLU A 267 8.53 19.77 -8.43
C GLU A 267 7.22 19.22 -9.02
N LEU A 268 7.30 18.09 -9.73
CA LEU A 268 6.13 17.44 -10.33
C LEU A 268 5.11 16.96 -9.28
N ILE A 269 5.58 16.55 -8.11
CA ILE A 269 4.69 16.18 -6.99
C ILE A 269 3.98 17.41 -6.44
N SER A 270 4.69 18.51 -6.23
CA SER A 270 4.07 19.76 -5.81
C SER A 270 3.02 20.26 -6.82
N ASP A 271 3.23 20.06 -8.11
CA ASP A 271 2.24 20.37 -9.15
C ASP A 271 1.00 19.47 -9.04
N ILE A 272 1.19 18.17 -8.80
CA ILE A 272 0.10 17.20 -8.60
C ILE A 272 -0.69 17.52 -7.32
N GLU A 273 -0.01 17.83 -6.23
CA GLU A 273 -0.62 18.26 -4.95
C GLU A 273 -1.46 19.51 -5.15
N ARG A 274 -0.94 20.51 -5.89
CA ARG A 274 -1.69 21.74 -6.18
C ARG A 274 -2.93 21.46 -7.03
N LYS A 275 -2.85 20.59 -8.03
CA LYS A 275 -4.02 20.20 -8.83
C LYS A 275 -5.11 19.55 -7.98
N GLU A 276 -4.74 18.66 -7.06
CA GLU A 276 -5.70 18.03 -6.16
C GLU A 276 -6.30 19.03 -5.18
N LEU A 277 -5.46 19.90 -4.62
CA LEU A 277 -5.91 21.00 -3.75
C LEU A 277 -6.91 21.92 -4.46
N ASN A 278 -6.62 22.32 -5.70
CA ASN A 278 -7.51 23.20 -6.47
C ASN A 278 -8.88 22.56 -6.71
N LYS A 279 -8.95 21.23 -6.90
CA LYS A 279 -10.25 20.53 -6.99
C LYS A 279 -11.02 20.56 -5.69
N GLU A 280 -10.34 20.36 -4.56
CA GLU A 280 -10.98 20.47 -3.23
C GLU A 280 -11.50 21.89 -2.99
N VAL A 281 -10.73 22.91 -3.40
CA VAL A 281 -11.12 24.32 -3.34
C VAL A 281 -12.34 24.59 -4.22
N ASP A 282 -12.31 24.20 -5.48
CA ASP A 282 -13.42 24.43 -6.42
C ASP A 282 -14.70 23.69 -5.98
N SER A 283 -14.55 22.49 -5.41
CA SER A 283 -15.65 21.74 -4.79
C SER A 283 -16.25 22.50 -3.60
N LEU A 284 -15.41 23.04 -2.70
CA LEU A 284 -15.88 23.83 -1.57
C LEU A 284 -16.56 25.12 -2.03
N CYS A 285 -15.96 25.86 -2.95
CA CYS A 285 -16.56 27.09 -3.49
C CYS A 285 -17.94 26.80 -4.12
N SER A 286 -18.05 25.72 -4.89
CA SER A 286 -19.33 25.28 -5.45
C SER A 286 -20.36 24.86 -4.39
N GLU A 287 -19.92 24.31 -3.25
CA GLU A 287 -20.78 24.03 -2.09
C GLU A 287 -21.23 25.34 -1.44
N LEU A 288 -20.31 26.28 -1.18
CA LEU A 288 -20.61 27.59 -0.58
C LEU A 288 -21.60 28.41 -1.42
N GLU A 289 -21.43 28.45 -2.74
CA GLU A 289 -22.36 29.15 -3.65
C GLU A 289 -23.77 28.55 -3.61
N ARG A 290 -23.88 27.21 -3.58
CA ARG A 290 -25.18 26.54 -3.47
C ARG A 290 -25.87 26.84 -2.15
N GLU A 291 -25.12 26.84 -1.05
CA GLU A 291 -25.64 27.12 0.28
C GLU A 291 -26.07 28.59 0.41
N GLN A 292 -25.33 29.53 -0.18
CA GLN A 292 -25.72 30.94 -0.21
C GLN A 292 -27.09 31.16 -0.88
N LEU A 293 -27.38 30.40 -1.95
CA LEU A 293 -28.59 30.57 -2.76
C LEU A 293 -29.80 29.81 -2.22
N GLN A 294 -29.62 28.91 -1.24
CA GLN A 294 -30.72 28.13 -0.69
C GLN A 294 -31.48 28.90 0.41
N PRO A 295 -32.82 29.03 0.30
CA PRO A 295 -33.62 29.44 1.44
C PRO A 295 -33.73 28.26 2.43
N TYR A 296 -33.56 28.52 3.73
CA TYR A 296 -33.73 27.52 4.82
C TYR A 296 -35.01 27.75 5.64
N PRO A 297 -36.21 27.74 5.03
CA PRO A 297 -37.44 28.08 5.74
C PRO A 297 -37.76 27.08 6.86
N ASP A 298 -37.48 25.79 6.66
CA ASP A 298 -37.96 24.70 7.54
C ASP A 298 -36.87 24.03 8.39
N MET A 299 -35.59 24.43 8.24
CA MET A 299 -34.46 23.85 8.96
C MET A 299 -34.38 24.39 10.40
N ASP A 300 -34.10 23.54 11.39
CA ASP A 300 -33.94 23.97 12.78
C ASP A 300 -32.69 24.85 12.97
N GLU A 301 -32.69 25.72 13.99
CA GLU A 301 -31.54 26.61 14.28
C GLU A 301 -30.27 25.83 14.60
N ALA A 302 -30.39 24.70 15.34
CA ALA A 302 -29.24 23.87 15.68
C ALA A 302 -28.67 23.16 14.44
N GLU A 303 -29.53 22.71 13.54
CA GLU A 303 -29.14 22.08 12.28
C GLU A 303 -28.45 23.09 11.34
N LEU A 304 -29.00 24.31 11.23
CA LEU A 304 -28.39 25.40 10.47
C LEU A 304 -27.00 25.75 11.03
N SER A 305 -26.88 25.85 12.36
CA SER A 305 -25.61 26.11 13.04
C SER A 305 -24.58 25.01 12.80
N ALA A 306 -24.97 23.74 12.90
CA ALA A 306 -24.09 22.61 12.61
C ALA A 306 -23.59 22.62 11.14
N LYS A 307 -24.46 22.99 10.21
CA LYS A 307 -24.10 23.13 8.78
C LYS A 307 -23.04 24.21 8.57
N VAL A 308 -23.19 25.39 9.20
CA VAL A 308 -22.19 26.46 9.19
C VAL A 308 -20.85 25.97 9.75
N GLN A 309 -20.86 25.28 10.88
CA GLN A 309 -19.64 24.79 11.52
C GLN A 309 -18.92 23.76 10.66
N ASN A 310 -19.65 22.89 9.96
CA ASN A 310 -19.05 21.94 9.02
C ASN A 310 -18.39 22.63 7.82
N LEU A 311 -19.04 23.64 7.22
CA LEU A 311 -18.45 24.43 6.14
C LEU A 311 -17.22 25.22 6.60
N LEU A 312 -17.29 25.82 7.80
CA LEU A 312 -16.16 26.47 8.46
C LEU A 312 -14.98 25.53 8.65
N ALA A 313 -15.23 24.31 9.16
CA ALA A 313 -14.18 23.33 9.40
C ALA A 313 -13.51 22.88 8.08
N LYS A 314 -14.30 22.62 7.03
CA LYS A 314 -13.78 22.31 5.69
C LYS A 314 -12.91 23.45 5.15
N ALA A 315 -13.39 24.68 5.23
CA ALA A 315 -12.68 25.86 4.75
C ALA A 315 -11.38 26.11 5.53
N GLN A 316 -11.42 26.04 6.86
CA GLN A 316 -10.24 26.21 7.70
C GLN A 316 -9.16 25.15 7.38
N ARG A 317 -9.56 23.90 7.13
CA ARG A 317 -8.63 22.85 6.71
C ARG A 317 -7.91 23.22 5.42
N LEU A 318 -8.62 23.75 4.42
CA LEU A 318 -8.02 24.16 3.14
C LEU A 318 -7.15 25.41 3.29
N ILE A 319 -7.64 26.44 4.00
CA ILE A 319 -6.93 27.71 4.21
C ILE A 319 -5.58 27.49 4.89
N ASN A 320 -5.53 26.57 5.86
CA ASN A 320 -4.31 26.22 6.58
C ASN A 320 -3.32 25.40 5.74
N ASN A 321 -3.67 25.01 4.51
CA ASN A 321 -2.75 24.32 3.62
C ASN A 321 -1.68 25.32 3.09
N PRO A 322 -0.38 25.03 3.28
CA PRO A 322 0.69 25.93 2.86
C PRO A 322 0.79 26.08 1.33
N LEU A 323 0.31 25.10 0.56
CA LEU A 323 0.35 25.12 -0.91
C LEU A 323 -0.78 25.95 -1.53
N LEU A 324 -1.74 26.41 -0.73
CA LEU A 324 -2.88 27.19 -1.21
C LEU A 324 -2.44 28.60 -1.62
N GLU A 325 -2.87 29.03 -2.81
CA GLU A 325 -2.61 30.38 -3.32
C GLU A 325 -3.47 31.43 -2.60
N ASN A 326 -2.98 32.67 -2.54
CA ASN A 326 -3.70 33.75 -1.85
C ASN A 326 -5.05 34.07 -2.52
N SER A 327 -5.12 33.98 -3.84
CA SER A 327 -6.36 34.12 -4.63
C SER A 327 -7.43 33.12 -4.20
N ASP A 328 -7.05 31.85 -4.01
CA ASP A 328 -7.99 30.81 -3.57
C ASP A 328 -8.40 30.99 -2.10
N ARG A 329 -7.48 31.45 -1.23
CA ARG A 329 -7.84 31.86 0.14
C ARG A 329 -8.90 32.96 0.13
N GLU A 330 -8.72 33.99 -0.68
CA GLU A 330 -9.69 35.08 -0.83
C GLU A 330 -11.05 34.57 -1.31
N ARG A 331 -11.08 33.71 -2.35
CA ARG A 331 -12.32 33.08 -2.85
C ARG A 331 -13.06 32.31 -1.75
N ILE A 332 -12.35 31.52 -0.95
CA ILE A 332 -12.94 30.77 0.18
C ILE A 332 -13.50 31.73 1.24
N TYR A 333 -12.74 32.75 1.63
CA TYR A 333 -13.18 33.73 2.62
C TYR A 333 -14.43 34.50 2.17
N GLU A 334 -14.49 34.92 0.90
CA GLU A 334 -15.66 35.59 0.34
C GLU A 334 -16.88 34.68 0.34
N GLY A 335 -16.74 33.44 -0.13
CA GLY A 335 -17.82 32.45 -0.12
C GLY A 335 -18.34 32.18 1.30
N MET A 336 -17.44 32.02 2.27
CA MET A 336 -17.82 31.85 3.67
C MET A 336 -18.56 33.05 4.25
N TYR A 337 -18.07 34.26 4.00
CA TYR A 337 -18.71 35.50 4.46
C TYR A 337 -20.15 35.60 3.91
N ASN A 338 -20.33 35.28 2.63
CA ASN A 338 -21.63 35.31 1.98
C ASN A 338 -22.61 34.28 2.59
N VAL A 339 -22.17 33.05 2.84
CA VAL A 339 -22.98 32.01 3.49
C VAL A 339 -23.35 32.42 4.92
N GLN A 340 -22.40 32.89 5.73
CA GLN A 340 -22.67 33.36 7.08
C GLN A 340 -23.69 34.49 7.11
N LYS A 341 -23.56 35.46 6.18
CA LYS A 341 -24.50 36.57 6.06
C LYS A 341 -25.91 36.11 5.67
N ALA A 342 -26.02 35.17 4.72
CA ALA A 342 -27.31 34.62 4.29
C ALA A 342 -28.00 33.85 5.44
N MET A 343 -27.23 33.07 6.19
CA MET A 343 -27.74 32.30 7.32
C MET A 343 -28.08 33.18 8.52
N GLN A 344 -27.28 34.21 8.83
CA GLN A 344 -27.61 35.20 9.85
C GLN A 344 -28.93 35.92 9.54
N LYS A 345 -29.12 36.34 8.29
CA LYS A 345 -30.39 36.94 7.84
C LYS A 345 -31.57 35.98 8.07
N THR A 346 -31.39 34.69 7.80
CA THR A 346 -32.44 33.67 8.00
C THR A 346 -32.78 33.50 9.49
N LEU A 347 -31.78 33.50 10.38
CA LEU A 347 -31.98 33.45 11.83
C LEU A 347 -32.70 34.71 12.35
N GLU A 348 -32.28 35.90 11.89
CA GLU A 348 -32.94 37.17 12.21
C GLU A 348 -34.41 37.17 11.76
N GLU A 349 -34.70 36.70 10.54
CA GLU A 349 -36.07 36.57 10.04
C GLU A 349 -36.92 35.58 10.88
N LYS A 350 -36.35 34.44 11.31
CA LYS A 350 -37.06 33.47 12.18
C LYS A 350 -37.36 34.04 13.56
N SER A 351 -36.38 34.67 14.21
CA SER A 351 -36.58 35.33 15.51
C SER A 351 -37.68 36.41 15.45
N LEU A 352 -37.70 37.21 14.38
CA LEU A 352 -38.72 38.24 14.16
C LEU A 352 -40.10 37.65 13.86
N ARG A 353 -40.19 36.51 13.18
CA ARG A 353 -41.46 35.81 12.93
C ARG A 353 -42.05 35.26 14.23
N ASN A 354 -41.26 34.56 15.04
CA ASN A 354 -41.71 34.02 16.33
C ASN A 354 -42.22 35.14 17.24
N LEU A 355 -41.50 36.28 17.29
CA LEU A 355 -41.93 37.44 18.07
C LEU A 355 -43.21 38.09 17.51
N LYS A 356 -43.39 38.14 16.18
CA LYS A 356 -44.64 38.62 15.55
C LYS A 356 -45.82 37.69 15.84
N ASP A 357 -45.63 36.38 15.76
CA ASP A 357 -46.67 35.39 16.03
C ASP A 357 -47.06 35.38 17.50
N TYR A 358 -46.09 35.51 18.41
CA TYR A 358 -46.32 35.73 19.84
C TYR A 358 -47.16 36.99 20.09
N ASN A 359 -46.80 38.10 19.44
CA ASN A 359 -47.53 39.37 19.57
C ASN A 359 -48.94 39.31 18.96
N ARG A 360 -49.12 38.56 17.88
CA ARG A 360 -50.44 38.32 17.28
C ARG A 360 -51.32 37.48 18.20
N TRP A 361 -50.80 36.39 18.75
CA TRP A 361 -51.48 35.57 19.74
C TRP A 361 -51.87 36.38 20.99
N ALA A 362 -50.93 37.17 21.54
CA ALA A 362 -51.20 38.04 22.68
C ALA A 362 -52.29 39.08 22.35
N LEU A 363 -52.26 39.68 21.16
CA LEU A 363 -53.27 40.63 20.71
C LEU A 363 -54.65 39.98 20.53
N GLU A 364 -54.73 38.74 20.05
CA GLU A 364 -55.98 37.99 19.92
C GLU A 364 -56.63 37.76 21.30
N ILE A 365 -55.85 37.34 22.30
CA ILE A 365 -56.32 37.22 23.70
C ILE A 365 -56.84 38.58 24.21
N LEU A 366 -56.06 39.65 24.02
CA LEU A 366 -56.41 40.97 24.51
C LEU A 366 -57.72 41.52 23.91
N LYS A 367 -57.98 41.23 22.63
CA LYS A 367 -59.23 41.64 21.97
C LYS A 367 -60.46 41.00 22.58
N VAL A 368 -60.41 39.71 22.94
CA VAL A 368 -61.52 38.99 23.57
C VAL A 368 -62.01 39.70 24.83
N TYR A 369 -61.10 40.28 25.61
CA TYR A 369 -61.42 40.85 26.93
C TYR A 369 -61.60 42.36 26.95
N SER A 370 -61.52 43.00 25.78
CA SER A 370 -61.57 44.47 25.66
C SER A 370 -62.99 45.07 25.72
N GLN A 371 -64.03 44.29 25.44
CA GLN A 371 -65.39 44.81 25.24
C GLN A 371 -66.44 44.17 26.17
N ASP A 372 -66.56 42.84 26.18
CA ASP A 372 -67.60 42.12 26.92
C ASP A 372 -67.03 41.04 27.83
N TRP A 373 -66.95 41.33 29.13
CA TRP A 373 -66.46 40.38 30.12
C TRP A 373 -67.33 40.38 31.39
N ASN A 374 -67.46 39.23 32.02
CA ASN A 374 -68.32 39.00 33.18
C ASN A 374 -67.49 38.76 34.45
N VAL A 375 -67.86 39.39 35.57
CA VAL A 375 -67.15 39.27 36.86
C VAL A 375 -67.07 37.81 37.33
N SER A 376 -68.05 36.97 36.99
CA SER A 376 -68.06 35.54 37.33
C SER A 376 -66.92 34.73 36.68
N GLN A 377 -66.26 35.25 35.64
CA GLN A 377 -65.18 34.57 34.90
C GLN A 377 -63.79 35.12 35.21
N ILE A 378 -63.64 35.94 36.25
CA ILE A 378 -62.42 36.71 36.52
C ILE A 378 -61.16 35.85 36.68
N GLN A 379 -61.27 34.65 37.25
CA GLN A 379 -60.14 33.73 37.39
C GLN A 379 -59.65 33.17 36.05
N GLN A 380 -60.55 32.92 35.10
CA GLN A 380 -60.16 32.46 33.77
C GLN A 380 -59.42 33.56 33.02
N TYR A 381 -59.91 34.80 33.11
CA TYR A 381 -59.25 35.94 32.48
C TYR A 381 -57.87 36.20 33.08
N ALA A 382 -57.73 36.08 34.41
CA ALA A 382 -56.43 36.17 35.07
C ALA A 382 -55.44 35.12 34.57
N LYS A 383 -55.92 33.88 34.34
CA LYS A 383 -55.10 32.79 33.78
C LYS A 383 -54.63 33.12 32.37
N GLU A 384 -55.53 33.44 31.45
CA GLU A 384 -55.18 33.70 30.05
C GLU A 384 -54.31 34.96 29.87
N LEU A 385 -54.64 36.06 30.57
CA LEU A 385 -53.83 37.28 30.52
C LEU A 385 -52.46 37.09 31.16
N GLY A 386 -52.39 36.35 32.27
CA GLY A 386 -51.12 36.12 32.94
C GLY A 386 -50.23 35.06 32.29
N GLN A 387 -50.66 34.39 31.21
CA GLN A 387 -49.74 33.62 30.34
C GLN A 387 -48.87 34.53 29.48
N ILE A 388 -49.30 35.78 29.25
CA ILE A 388 -48.55 36.77 28.47
C ILE A 388 -47.35 37.26 29.29
N ASP A 389 -46.17 37.18 28.69
CA ASP A 389 -44.92 37.75 29.18
C ASP A 389 -44.69 39.09 28.47
N THR A 390 -44.83 40.18 29.22
CA THR A 390 -44.78 41.54 28.69
C THR A 390 -43.40 41.93 28.15
N ARG A 391 -42.35 41.17 28.49
CA ARG A 391 -40.97 41.40 27.99
C ARG A 391 -40.85 41.17 26.48
N TYR A 392 -41.74 40.37 25.90
CA TYR A 392 -41.71 40.00 24.47
C TYR A 392 -42.80 40.70 23.66
N LEU A 393 -43.54 41.63 24.26
CA LEU A 393 -44.57 42.39 23.57
C LEU A 393 -43.97 43.57 22.79
N PHE A 394 -44.50 43.81 21.59
CA PHE A 394 -44.29 45.06 20.88
C PHE A 394 -44.89 46.22 21.67
N PRO A 395 -44.30 47.42 21.61
CA PRO A 395 -44.75 48.57 22.37
C PRO A 395 -46.26 48.83 22.26
N GLU A 396 -46.83 48.69 21.07
CA GLU A 396 -48.25 48.92 20.79
C GLU A 396 -49.15 47.86 21.46
N VAL A 397 -48.72 46.59 21.43
CA VAL A 397 -49.45 45.49 22.07
C VAL A 397 -49.34 45.59 23.59
N ASN A 398 -48.19 46.01 24.12
CA ASN A 398 -48.00 46.24 25.56
C ASN A 398 -48.86 47.41 26.08
N VAL A 399 -48.96 48.50 25.32
CA VAL A 399 -49.88 49.61 25.65
C VAL A 399 -51.33 49.12 25.70
N TYR A 400 -51.74 48.29 24.74
CA TYR A 400 -53.09 47.72 24.73
C TYR A 400 -53.32 46.73 25.89
N TYR A 401 -52.32 45.91 26.22
CA TYR A 401 -52.34 45.02 27.39
C TYR A 401 -52.61 45.81 28.68
N ASN A 402 -51.88 46.89 28.91
CA ASN A 402 -52.05 47.74 30.09
C ASN A 402 -53.43 48.44 30.12
N TRP A 403 -53.95 48.85 28.97
CA TRP A 403 -55.29 49.42 28.86
C TRP A 403 -56.38 48.40 29.24
N VAL A 404 -56.30 47.16 28.74
CA VAL A 404 -57.25 46.08 29.10
C VAL A 404 -57.20 45.82 30.61
N LEU A 405 -56.00 45.73 31.20
CA LEU A 405 -55.85 45.56 32.64
C LEU A 405 -56.49 46.69 33.44
N SER A 406 -56.27 47.95 33.04
CA SER A 406 -56.88 49.10 33.68
C SER A 406 -58.42 49.03 33.65
N LYS A 407 -59.01 48.62 32.52
CA LYS A 407 -60.47 48.41 32.41
C LYS A 407 -61.00 47.27 33.25
N ILE A 408 -60.22 46.21 33.42
CA ILE A 408 -60.58 45.12 34.32
C ILE A 408 -60.61 45.61 35.77
N VAL A 409 -59.56 46.30 36.21
CA VAL A 409 -59.44 46.85 37.56
C VAL A 409 -60.54 47.88 37.86
N GLU A 410 -60.87 48.79 36.93
CA GLU A 410 -61.93 49.80 37.10
C GLU A 410 -63.31 49.19 37.42
N LYS A 411 -63.63 48.01 36.84
CA LYS A 411 -64.92 47.35 37.06
C LYS A 411 -64.92 46.41 38.27
N LEU A 412 -63.76 45.93 38.73
CA LEU A 412 -63.65 45.11 39.94
C LEU A 412 -63.78 45.99 41.19
N LYS A 413 -65.03 46.21 41.63
CA LYS A 413 -65.33 47.07 42.80
C LYS A 413 -65.11 46.38 44.15
N LYS A 414 -64.86 45.07 44.18
CA LYS A 414 -64.65 44.29 45.40
C LYS A 414 -63.18 43.96 45.57
N GLU A 415 -62.63 44.31 46.72
CA GLU A 415 -61.21 44.12 47.06
C GLU A 415 -60.77 42.65 46.99
N ASN A 416 -61.64 41.72 47.42
CA ASN A 416 -61.37 40.28 47.34
C ASN A 416 -61.25 39.78 45.88
N ASP A 417 -62.09 40.28 44.97
CA ASP A 417 -62.06 39.83 43.57
C ASP A 417 -60.81 40.37 42.85
N LEU A 418 -60.38 41.58 43.18
CA LEU A 418 -59.14 42.18 42.70
C LEU A 418 -57.91 41.37 43.15
N LYS A 419 -57.86 41.00 44.44
CA LYS A 419 -56.76 40.21 44.99
C LYS A 419 -56.65 38.85 44.31
N VAL A 420 -57.77 38.14 44.14
CA VAL A 420 -57.81 36.84 43.45
C VAL A 420 -57.35 36.96 41.99
N PHE A 421 -57.72 38.03 41.29
CA PHE A 421 -57.29 38.29 39.91
C PHE A 421 -55.77 38.50 39.81
N VAL A 422 -55.21 39.36 40.66
CA VAL A 422 -53.77 39.66 40.67
C VAL A 422 -52.96 38.41 41.05
N ASP A 423 -53.32 37.73 42.15
CA ASP A 423 -52.59 36.54 42.61
C ASP A 423 -52.59 35.43 41.54
N THR A 424 -53.69 35.25 40.82
CA THR A 424 -53.78 34.23 39.75
C THR A 424 -52.93 34.60 38.54
N MET A 425 -52.84 35.88 38.18
CA MET A 425 -52.11 36.33 37.00
C MET A 425 -50.59 36.24 37.17
N PHE A 426 -50.09 36.55 38.37
CA PHE A 426 -48.65 36.65 38.64
C PHE A 426 -48.02 35.35 39.14
N ASN A 427 -48.80 34.41 39.71
CA ASN A 427 -48.27 33.16 40.26
C ASN A 427 -48.28 31.97 39.29
N GLN A 428 -48.47 32.21 38.00
CA GLN A 428 -48.49 31.17 36.96
C GLN A 428 -47.31 31.28 35.99
N GLY A 429 -47.00 30.18 35.31
CA GLY A 429 -45.94 30.13 34.30
C GLY A 429 -46.28 31.00 33.08
N LYS A 430 -45.29 31.75 32.60
CA LYS A 430 -45.39 32.59 31.40
C LYS A 430 -45.08 31.77 30.15
N ARG A 431 -45.78 32.08 29.05
CA ARG A 431 -45.49 31.51 27.73
C ARG A 431 -44.32 32.26 27.08
N SER A 432 -43.31 31.53 26.62
CA SER A 432 -42.21 32.07 25.81
C SER A 432 -42.62 32.23 24.33
N PRO A 433 -41.99 33.16 23.58
CA PRO A 433 -42.15 33.29 22.13
C PRO A 433 -41.91 32.00 21.35
#